data_AF-A0A135VGG4-F1
#
_entry.id   AF-A0A135VGG4-F1
#
_cell.length_a   1.000
_cell.length_b   1.000
_cell.length_c   1.000
_cell.angle_alpha   90.00
_cell.angle_beta   90.00
_cell.angle_gamma   90.00
#
_symmetry.space_group_name_H-M   'P 1'
#
loop_
_entity.id
_entity.type
_entity.pdbx_description
1 polymer ?
#
loop_
_entity_poly.entity_id
_entity_poly.type
_entity_poly.pdbx_seq_one_letter_code
_entity_poly.pdbx_strand_id
1 'polypeptide(L)'
;MRYFQLHLFCSRKVMILEVGSALTSSQRNRLIGRLLVAIASVFTYLPVVAGILTPMLWLLPAWYTAWFFIGFIFPYYSEWGGIWIPDIDPLVAVIIYTVQGIVFFLGLALLIRSFVEMTRRISNGVQFITSGPYRWVRHPQHLGIIMFLLPLALFNISYSAQWSGVRPGDILSWSLVSFILIVVADFEEIGLTNKFGVEYIDYCKRTPFLLPRVSIFNFMDKYRILSKGKPLRYIVWFVLYWVTISMILYSFTIVELAWTL
;
A
#
# COMPACT_ATOMS: atom_id res chain seq x y z
N MET A 1 41.75 -58.68 16.26
CA MET A 1 40.64 -57.73 15.96
C MET A 1 41.10 -56.47 15.19
N ARG A 2 41.91 -56.59 14.13
CA ARG A 2 42.32 -55.43 13.29
C ARG A 2 42.01 -55.59 11.79
N TYR A 3 41.65 -56.80 11.34
CA TYR A 3 41.33 -57.07 9.93
C TYR A 3 39.86 -56.81 9.54
N PHE A 4 38.93 -56.72 10.51
CA PHE A 4 37.51 -56.50 10.23
C PHE A 4 37.14 -55.02 10.02
N GLN A 5 37.99 -54.08 10.46
CA GLN A 5 37.74 -52.64 10.37
C GLN A 5 38.12 -52.03 9.01
N LEU A 6 39.07 -52.63 8.26
CA LEU A 6 39.47 -52.09 6.93
C LEU A 6 38.45 -52.41 5.83
N HIS A 7 37.75 -53.55 5.90
CA HIS A 7 36.78 -53.94 4.86
C HIS A 7 35.50 -53.07 4.90
N LEU A 8 35.10 -52.61 6.09
CA LEU A 8 33.97 -51.71 6.28
C LEU A 8 34.26 -50.28 5.80
N PHE A 9 35.51 -49.82 5.82
CA PHE A 9 35.86 -48.48 5.35
C PHE A 9 35.94 -48.38 3.81
N CYS A 10 36.38 -49.45 3.14
CA CYS A 10 36.44 -49.50 1.68
C CYS A 10 35.03 -49.56 1.06
N SER A 11 34.11 -50.34 1.64
CA SER A 11 32.72 -50.43 1.16
C SER A 11 31.93 -49.12 1.38
N ARG A 12 32.20 -48.37 2.45
CA ARG A 12 31.51 -47.11 2.74
C ARG A 12 31.94 -45.96 1.82
N LYS A 13 33.21 -45.91 1.39
CA LYS A 13 33.68 -44.90 0.42
C LYS A 13 33.13 -45.13 -0.99
N VAL A 14 32.99 -46.39 -1.42
CA VAL A 14 32.38 -46.72 -2.71
C VAL A 14 30.87 -46.44 -2.70
N MET A 15 30.18 -46.74 -1.59
CA MET A 15 28.75 -46.47 -1.46
C MET A 15 28.41 -44.97 -1.36
N ILE A 16 29.29 -44.13 -0.79
CA ILE A 16 29.06 -42.67 -0.75
C ILE A 16 29.32 -42.02 -2.12
N LEU A 17 30.21 -42.59 -2.95
CA LEU A 17 30.46 -42.12 -4.31
C LEU A 17 29.36 -42.51 -5.32
N GLU A 18 28.63 -43.60 -5.08
CA GLU A 18 27.49 -44.01 -5.93
C GLU A 18 26.17 -43.30 -5.59
N VAL A 19 25.97 -42.84 -4.36
CA VAL A 19 24.78 -42.05 -3.99
C VAL A 19 24.80 -40.65 -4.63
N GLY A 20 25.96 -40.19 -5.12
CA GLY A 20 26.11 -38.94 -5.85
C GLY A 20 25.82 -38.99 -7.36
N SER A 21 25.63 -40.16 -7.97
CA SER A 21 25.61 -40.32 -9.43
C SER A 21 24.34 -40.94 -10.02
N ALA A 22 23.32 -41.26 -9.21
CA ALA A 22 22.12 -41.96 -9.68
C ALA A 22 20.88 -41.08 -9.90
N LEU A 23 21.03 -39.81 -10.32
CA LEU A 23 19.94 -39.11 -11.01
C LEU A 23 20.03 -39.49 -12.49
N THR A 24 19.17 -40.42 -12.93
CA THR A 24 18.99 -40.74 -14.36
C THR A 24 18.91 -39.42 -15.16
N SER A 25 19.55 -39.35 -16.33
CA SER A 25 19.60 -38.14 -17.16
C SER A 25 18.22 -37.49 -17.38
N SER A 26 17.17 -38.32 -17.42
CA SER A 26 15.75 -37.97 -17.41
C SER A 26 15.30 -37.18 -16.17
N GLN A 27 15.64 -37.64 -14.96
CA GLN A 27 15.31 -36.95 -13.70
C GLN A 27 16.06 -35.63 -13.56
N ARG A 28 17.34 -35.59 -13.95
CA ARG A 28 18.15 -34.36 -13.96
C ARG A 28 17.56 -33.32 -14.92
N ASN A 29 17.18 -33.72 -16.13
CA ASN A 29 16.57 -32.82 -17.11
C ASN A 29 15.18 -32.32 -16.67
N ARG A 30 14.38 -33.16 -15.99
CA ARG A 30 13.12 -32.72 -15.37
C ARG A 30 13.33 -31.71 -14.24
N LEU A 31 14.34 -31.91 -13.40
CA LEU A 31 14.67 -31.00 -12.31
C LEU A 31 15.15 -29.65 -12.86
N ILE A 32 16.05 -29.68 -13.85
CA ILE A 32 16.52 -28.48 -14.57
C ILE A 32 15.33 -27.78 -15.24
N GLY A 33 14.43 -28.51 -15.89
CA GLY A 33 13.21 -27.95 -16.48
C GLY A 33 12.31 -27.25 -15.46
N ARG A 34 12.08 -27.86 -14.29
CA ARG A 34 11.31 -27.24 -13.20
C ARG A 34 12.00 -25.99 -12.64
N LEU A 35 13.32 -26.02 -12.47
CA LEU A 35 14.12 -24.87 -12.05
C LEU A 35 14.05 -23.74 -13.07
N LEU A 36 14.21 -24.04 -14.36
CA LEU A 36 14.10 -23.07 -15.44
C LEU A 36 12.71 -22.44 -15.51
N VAL A 37 11.64 -23.25 -15.33
CA VAL A 37 10.27 -22.74 -15.27
C VAL A 37 10.06 -21.86 -14.03
N ALA A 38 10.57 -22.25 -12.87
CA ALA A 38 10.50 -21.45 -11.65
C ALA A 38 11.24 -20.12 -11.82
N ILE A 39 12.47 -20.14 -12.35
CA ILE A 39 13.27 -18.95 -12.64
C ILE A 39 12.55 -18.06 -13.65
N ALA A 40 12.08 -18.62 -14.77
CA ALA A 40 11.33 -17.89 -15.78
C ALA A 40 10.05 -17.27 -15.20
N SER A 41 9.36 -17.98 -14.30
CA SER A 41 8.17 -17.45 -13.61
C SER A 41 8.55 -16.26 -12.72
N VAL A 42 9.64 -16.33 -11.95
CA VAL A 42 10.13 -15.22 -11.13
C VAL A 42 10.44 -14.01 -12.00
N PHE A 43 11.18 -14.18 -13.11
CA PHE A 43 11.48 -13.08 -14.03
C PHE A 43 10.25 -12.52 -14.73
N THR A 44 9.21 -13.33 -14.96
CA THR A 44 7.93 -12.87 -15.55
C THR A 44 7.13 -12.03 -14.54
N TYR A 45 7.16 -12.41 -13.26
CA TYR A 45 6.49 -11.67 -12.19
C TYR A 45 7.33 -10.50 -11.65
N LEU A 46 8.64 -10.45 -11.90
CA LEU A 46 9.53 -9.41 -11.40
C LEU A 46 9.10 -7.99 -11.82
N PRO A 47 8.71 -7.70 -13.07
CA PRO A 47 8.24 -6.37 -13.47
C PRO A 47 6.90 -5.99 -12.82
N VAL A 48 6.03 -6.98 -12.60
CA VAL A 48 4.75 -6.79 -11.91
C VAL A 48 5.02 -6.44 -10.44
N VAL A 49 5.88 -7.21 -9.77
CA VAL A 49 6.32 -6.95 -8.39
C VAL A 49 7.05 -5.62 -8.29
N ALA A 50 7.93 -5.29 -9.24
CA ALA A 50 8.65 -4.03 -9.28
C ALA A 50 7.70 -2.84 -9.50
N GLY A 51 6.69 -2.96 -10.36
CA GLY A 51 5.65 -1.95 -10.57
C GLY A 51 4.75 -1.71 -9.36
N ILE A 52 4.67 -2.67 -8.44
CA ILE A 52 3.94 -2.57 -7.16
C ILE A 52 4.85 -2.03 -6.05
N LEU A 53 6.07 -2.54 -5.98
CA LEU A 53 7.06 -2.13 -5.00
C LEU A 53 7.54 -0.71 -5.24
N THR A 54 7.61 -0.24 -6.50
CA THR A 54 8.03 1.13 -6.78
C THR A 54 7.14 2.17 -6.08
N PRO A 55 5.81 2.22 -6.27
CA PRO A 55 4.99 3.17 -5.53
C PRO A 55 5.08 2.95 -4.02
N MET A 56 5.16 1.72 -3.51
CA MET A 56 5.31 1.45 -2.06
C MET A 56 6.65 1.96 -1.49
N LEU A 57 7.75 1.73 -2.21
CA LEU A 57 9.11 2.14 -1.85
C LEU A 57 9.34 3.63 -2.07
N TRP A 58 8.57 4.29 -2.93
CA TRP A 58 8.59 5.74 -3.08
C TRP A 58 7.63 6.44 -2.10
N LEU A 59 6.55 5.78 -1.70
CA LEU A 59 5.61 6.28 -0.67
C LEU A 59 6.28 6.42 0.71
N LEU A 60 7.13 5.47 1.11
CA LEU A 60 7.79 5.51 2.43
C LEU A 60 8.80 6.67 2.56
N PRO A 61 9.67 6.95 1.57
CA PRO A 61 10.45 8.18 1.51
C PRO A 61 9.57 9.43 1.36
N ALA A 62 8.48 9.38 0.60
CA ALA A 62 7.54 10.51 0.52
C ALA A 62 6.94 10.84 1.90
N TRP A 63 6.60 9.81 2.69
CA TRP A 63 6.19 9.93 4.10
C TRP A 63 7.28 10.63 4.93
N TYR A 64 8.52 10.16 4.86
CA TYR A 64 9.60 10.73 5.66
C TYR A 64 10.02 12.14 5.23
N THR A 65 10.06 12.40 3.92
CA THR A 65 10.41 13.71 3.35
C THR A 65 9.35 14.76 3.59
N ALA A 66 8.06 14.40 3.60
CA ALA A 66 6.99 15.32 3.98
C ALA A 66 7.23 15.91 5.38
N TRP A 67 7.65 15.08 6.34
CA TRP A 67 8.01 15.51 7.69
C TRP A 67 9.22 16.45 7.71
N PHE A 68 10.25 16.14 6.91
CA PHE A 68 11.43 16.99 6.79
C PHE A 68 11.06 18.41 6.32
N PHE A 69 10.22 18.55 5.28
CA PHE A 69 9.81 19.87 4.78
C PHE A 69 8.90 20.63 5.75
N ILE A 70 8.02 19.92 6.46
CA ILE A 70 7.15 20.53 7.49
C ILE A 70 7.99 21.16 8.61
N GLY A 71 9.09 20.51 9.01
CA GLY A 71 9.99 21.04 10.02
C GLY A 71 10.67 22.37 9.68
N PHE A 72 10.76 22.74 8.39
CA PHE A 72 11.28 24.06 7.98
C PHE A 72 10.21 25.15 7.97
N ILE A 73 8.94 24.78 7.80
CA ILE A 73 7.83 25.73 7.64
C ILE A 73 7.20 26.03 9.00
N PHE A 74 7.14 25.04 9.88
CA PHE A 74 6.46 25.15 11.17
C PHE A 74 7.46 25.08 12.34
N PRO A 75 7.56 26.16 13.15
CA PRO A 75 8.35 26.11 14.38
C PRO A 75 7.75 25.07 15.35
N TYR A 76 8.61 24.50 16.20
CA TYR A 76 8.23 23.49 17.20
C TYR A 76 7.78 22.13 16.66
N TYR A 77 8.10 21.78 15.40
CA TYR A 77 7.74 20.47 14.83
C TYR A 77 8.24 19.25 15.66
N SER A 78 9.32 19.42 16.42
CA SER A 78 9.87 18.42 17.35
C SER A 78 9.11 18.33 18.67
N GLU A 79 8.36 19.39 19.00
CA GLU A 79 7.51 19.49 20.19
C GLU A 79 6.04 19.29 19.87
N TRP A 80 5.66 19.16 18.59
CA TRP A 80 4.31 18.77 18.16
C TRP A 80 3.97 17.43 18.78
N GLY A 81 3.44 17.51 19.99
CA GLY A 81 2.97 16.39 20.72
C GLY A 81 1.83 15.78 19.94
N GLY A 82 1.67 14.47 20.06
CA GLY A 82 0.39 13.92 19.67
C GLY A 82 -0.73 14.63 20.43
N ILE A 83 -1.97 14.53 19.96
CA ILE A 83 -3.10 14.74 20.85
C ILE A 83 -2.95 13.69 21.96
N TRP A 84 -2.49 14.17 23.12
CA TRP A 84 -2.26 13.36 24.28
C TRP A 84 -3.61 13.08 24.93
N ILE A 85 -3.92 11.81 25.09
CA ILE A 85 -5.07 11.41 25.88
C ILE A 85 -4.52 10.75 27.13
N PRO A 86 -4.29 11.53 28.21
CA PRO A 86 -3.87 10.96 29.48
C PRO A 86 -4.95 10.00 30.00
N ASP A 87 -4.52 8.90 30.61
CA ASP A 87 -5.37 7.97 31.37
C ASP A 87 -6.59 7.44 30.59
N ILE A 88 -6.38 6.93 29.38
CA ILE A 88 -7.43 6.17 28.68
C ILE A 88 -7.80 4.93 29.50
N ASP A 89 -9.10 4.78 29.77
CA ASP A 89 -9.65 3.57 30.37
C ASP A 89 -9.17 2.32 29.58
N PRO A 90 -8.58 1.30 30.24
CA PRO A 90 -8.08 0.11 29.57
C PRO A 90 -9.10 -0.57 28.65
N LEU A 91 -10.39 -0.56 29.01
CA LEU A 91 -11.46 -1.12 28.19
C LEU A 91 -11.64 -0.31 26.90
N VAL A 92 -11.63 1.02 26.99
CA VAL A 92 -11.73 1.91 25.83
C VAL A 92 -10.52 1.74 24.90
N ALA A 93 -9.32 1.62 25.47
CA ALA A 93 -8.11 1.35 24.71
C ALA A 93 -8.22 0.01 23.94
N VAL A 94 -8.66 -1.07 24.61
CA VAL A 94 -8.87 -2.38 23.96
C VAL A 94 -9.87 -2.29 22.82
N ILE A 95 -10.99 -1.57 23.00
CA ILE A 95 -11.99 -1.38 21.94
C ILE A 95 -11.36 -0.65 20.75
N ILE A 96 -10.64 0.45 20.99
CA ILE A 96 -9.98 1.24 19.94
C ILE A 96 -8.99 0.37 19.15
N TYR A 97 -8.14 -0.42 19.82
CA TYR A 97 -7.20 -1.31 19.13
C TYR A 97 -7.88 -2.45 18.38
N THR A 98 -8.96 -3.00 18.94
CA THR A 98 -9.72 -4.06 18.28
C THR A 98 -10.32 -3.53 16.98
N VAL A 99 -10.94 -2.34 17.02
CA VAL A 99 -11.49 -1.69 15.82
C VAL A 99 -10.38 -1.39 14.80
N GLN A 100 -9.24 -0.84 15.24
CA GLN A 100 -8.09 -0.58 14.39
C GLN A 100 -7.55 -1.85 13.73
N GLY A 101 -7.40 -2.94 14.48
CA GLY A 101 -6.99 -4.24 13.96
C GLY A 101 -7.97 -4.78 12.92
N ILE A 102 -9.28 -4.68 13.18
CA ILE A 102 -10.31 -5.09 12.21
C ILE A 102 -10.19 -4.28 10.92
N VAL A 103 -10.09 -2.95 11.01
CA VAL A 103 -9.94 -2.07 9.83
C VAL A 103 -8.66 -2.41 9.07
N PHE A 104 -7.56 -2.65 9.77
CA PHE A 104 -6.27 -3.03 9.20
C PHE A 104 -6.39 -4.32 8.38
N PHE A 105 -6.93 -5.39 8.98
CA PHE A 105 -7.06 -6.67 8.30
C PHE A 105 -8.10 -6.65 7.18
N LEU A 106 -9.18 -5.89 7.31
CA LEU A 106 -10.15 -5.69 6.23
C LEU A 106 -9.53 -4.95 5.04
N GLY A 107 -8.76 -3.89 5.29
CA GLY A 107 -8.03 -3.16 4.25
C GLY A 107 -7.00 -4.03 3.54
N LEU A 108 -6.24 -4.82 4.32
CA LEU A 108 -5.25 -5.75 3.79
C LEU A 108 -5.91 -6.88 2.97
N ALA A 109 -7.02 -7.44 3.45
CA ALA A 109 -7.77 -8.47 2.73
C ALA A 109 -8.35 -7.92 1.42
N LEU A 110 -8.86 -6.70 1.42
CA LEU A 110 -9.35 -6.03 0.21
C LEU A 110 -8.22 -5.82 -0.80
N LEU A 111 -7.05 -5.36 -0.35
CA LEU A 111 -5.85 -5.20 -1.18
C LEU A 111 -5.44 -6.53 -1.82
N ILE A 112 -5.23 -7.57 -1.01
CA ILE A 112 -4.78 -8.89 -1.47
C ILE A 112 -5.81 -9.48 -2.45
N ARG A 113 -7.09 -9.49 -2.09
CA ARG A 113 -8.15 -10.05 -2.93
C ARG A 113 -8.24 -9.33 -4.27
N SER A 114 -8.20 -8.00 -4.26
CA SER A 114 -8.26 -7.19 -5.49
C SER A 114 -7.03 -7.39 -6.35
N PHE A 115 -5.86 -7.54 -5.74
CA PHE A 115 -4.61 -7.81 -6.44
C PHE A 115 -4.57 -9.18 -7.11
N VAL A 116 -4.98 -10.23 -6.37
CA VAL A 116 -5.05 -11.59 -6.90
C VAL A 116 -6.05 -11.68 -8.05
N GLU A 117 -7.22 -11.05 -7.91
CA GLU A 117 -8.23 -11.03 -8.98
C GLU A 117 -7.71 -10.30 -10.22
N MET A 118 -7.02 -9.17 -10.03
CA MET A 118 -6.44 -8.40 -11.12
C MET A 118 -5.43 -9.22 -11.92
N THR A 119 -4.44 -9.77 -11.24
CA THR A 119 -3.35 -10.52 -11.87
C THR A 119 -3.87 -11.77 -12.59
N ARG A 120 -4.81 -12.51 -11.97
CA ARG A 120 -5.42 -13.69 -12.60
C ARG A 120 -6.15 -13.34 -13.90
N ARG A 121 -6.92 -12.26 -13.92
CA ARG A 121 -7.71 -11.87 -15.09
C ARG A 121 -6.85 -11.30 -16.21
N ILE A 122 -5.86 -10.47 -15.89
CA ILE A 122 -4.90 -9.99 -16.87
C ILE A 122 -4.14 -11.17 -17.49
N SER A 123 -3.73 -12.16 -16.68
CA SER A 123 -3.09 -13.39 -17.19
C SER A 123 -4.01 -14.22 -18.10
N ASN A 124 -5.33 -14.11 -17.93
CA ASN A 124 -6.32 -14.79 -18.78
C ASN A 124 -6.70 -13.97 -20.03
N GLY A 125 -6.00 -12.87 -20.32
CA GLY A 125 -6.25 -12.03 -21.49
C GLY A 125 -7.45 -11.07 -21.35
N VAL A 126 -8.01 -10.91 -20.14
CA VAL A 126 -9.08 -9.95 -19.89
C VAL A 126 -8.50 -8.53 -19.96
N GLN A 127 -9.06 -7.70 -20.84
CA GLN A 127 -8.50 -6.38 -21.11
C GLN A 127 -8.79 -5.34 -20.00
N PHE A 128 -9.97 -5.38 -19.38
CA PHE A 128 -10.28 -4.61 -18.17
C PHE A 128 -11.33 -5.34 -17.30
N ILE A 129 -11.29 -5.11 -15.98
CA ILE A 129 -11.97 -5.96 -14.99
C ILE A 129 -13.13 -5.20 -14.36
N THR A 130 -14.32 -5.78 -14.39
CA THR A 130 -15.56 -5.15 -13.88
C THR A 130 -16.28 -5.98 -12.81
N SER A 131 -15.69 -7.10 -12.40
CA SER A 131 -16.31 -8.08 -11.50
C SER A 131 -15.51 -8.30 -10.22
N GLY A 132 -16.14 -8.90 -9.20
CA GLY A 132 -15.53 -9.07 -7.89
C GLY A 132 -15.43 -7.71 -7.16
N PRO A 133 -14.29 -7.40 -6.51
CA PRO A 133 -14.08 -6.10 -5.84
C PRO A 133 -14.32 -4.89 -6.75
N TYR A 134 -13.97 -5.03 -8.03
CA TYR A 134 -14.14 -4.00 -9.07
C TYR A 134 -15.62 -3.73 -9.41
N ARG A 135 -16.56 -4.58 -8.99
CA ARG A 135 -17.99 -4.30 -9.15
C ARG A 135 -18.48 -3.19 -8.20
N TRP A 136 -17.85 -3.07 -7.02
CA TRP A 136 -18.30 -2.15 -5.99
C TRP A 136 -17.55 -0.82 -6.02
N VAL A 137 -16.27 -0.85 -6.35
CA VAL A 137 -15.37 0.30 -6.37
C VAL A 137 -14.43 0.16 -7.56
N ARG A 138 -14.14 1.25 -8.28
CA ARG A 138 -13.28 1.20 -9.48
C ARG A 138 -11.82 0.91 -9.14
N HIS A 139 -11.36 1.42 -7.99
CA HIS A 139 -9.98 1.28 -7.50
C HIS A 139 -9.90 0.59 -6.13
N PRO A 140 -10.31 -0.69 -6.02
CA PRO A 140 -10.41 -1.37 -4.73
C PRO A 140 -9.03 -1.65 -4.10
N GLN A 141 -7.96 -1.73 -4.90
CA GLN A 141 -6.58 -1.86 -4.40
C GLN A 141 -6.13 -0.58 -3.67
N HIS A 142 -6.31 0.58 -4.31
CA HIS A 142 -6.01 1.88 -3.72
C HIS A 142 -6.82 2.11 -2.45
N LEU A 143 -8.11 1.75 -2.46
CA LEU A 143 -8.97 1.78 -1.26
C LEU A 143 -8.42 0.88 -0.14
N GLY A 144 -8.00 -0.35 -0.47
CA GLY A 144 -7.38 -1.26 0.48
C GLY A 144 -6.12 -0.67 1.12
N ILE A 145 -5.28 0.00 0.34
CA ILE A 145 -4.08 0.69 0.83
C ILE A 145 -4.45 1.81 1.82
N ILE A 146 -5.37 2.67 1.44
CA ILE A 146 -5.86 3.76 2.29
C ILE A 146 -6.43 3.22 3.60
N MET A 147 -7.21 2.13 3.54
CA MET A 147 -7.84 1.52 4.70
C MET A 147 -6.84 0.83 5.64
N PHE A 148 -5.85 0.09 5.13
CA PHE A 148 -4.91 -0.60 6.03
C PHE A 148 -3.90 0.38 6.66
N LEU A 149 -3.58 1.49 5.98
CA LEU A 149 -2.69 2.51 6.53
C LEU A 149 -3.38 3.42 7.57
N LEU A 150 -4.71 3.57 7.50
CA LEU A 150 -5.46 4.46 8.40
C LEU A 150 -5.24 4.10 9.89
N PRO A 151 -5.37 2.84 10.34
CA PRO A 151 -5.07 2.47 11.72
C PRO A 151 -3.66 2.83 12.19
N LEU A 152 -2.66 2.74 11.31
CA LEU A 152 -1.27 3.10 11.64
C LEU A 152 -1.10 4.60 11.87
N ALA A 153 -2.02 5.41 11.35
CA ALA A 153 -2.02 6.86 11.49
C ALA A 153 -2.89 7.40 12.62
N LEU A 154 -3.75 6.56 13.21
CA LEU A 154 -4.68 6.98 14.25
C LEU A 154 -4.05 6.86 15.64
N PHE A 155 -4.02 5.68 16.26
CA PHE A 155 -3.63 5.57 17.67
C PHE A 155 -2.38 4.71 17.85
N ASN A 156 -1.25 5.36 18.14
CA ASN A 156 0.06 4.71 18.28
C ASN A 156 0.45 4.55 19.76
N ILE A 157 0.83 3.33 20.16
CA ILE A 157 1.52 3.08 21.45
C ILE A 157 3.00 3.41 21.26
N SER A 158 3.49 4.38 22.03
CA SER A 158 4.94 4.51 22.21
C SER A 158 5.33 3.74 23.47
N TYR A 159 6.09 2.65 23.31
CA TYR A 159 6.57 1.85 24.46
C TYR A 159 7.67 2.56 25.27
N SER A 160 8.37 3.53 24.67
CA SER A 160 9.47 4.26 25.29
C SER A 160 9.02 5.47 26.11
N ALA A 161 7.72 5.74 26.15
CA ALA A 161 7.20 6.98 26.65
C ALA A 161 5.81 6.68 27.24
N GLN A 162 5.45 7.25 28.40
CA GLN A 162 4.07 7.40 28.94
C GLN A 162 3.05 8.12 28.01
N TRP A 163 3.13 7.94 26.69
CA TRP A 163 2.46 8.78 25.71
C TRP A 163 1.78 7.90 24.67
N SER A 164 0.45 7.81 24.77
CA SER A 164 -0.43 7.16 23.81
C SER A 164 -1.33 8.22 23.20
N GLY A 165 -1.40 8.30 21.87
CA GLY A 165 -2.13 9.40 21.24
C GLY A 165 -2.07 9.39 19.71
N VAL A 166 -2.70 10.41 19.15
CA VAL A 166 -2.78 10.64 17.70
C VAL A 166 -1.72 11.66 17.33
N ARG A 167 -0.72 11.28 16.53
CA ARG A 167 0.29 12.23 16.06
C ARG A 167 -0.22 12.94 14.81
N PRO A 168 -0.30 14.28 14.80
CA PRO A 168 -0.73 15.02 13.62
C PRO A 168 0.04 14.62 12.36
N GLY A 169 1.35 14.41 12.47
CA GLY A 169 2.17 13.99 11.34
C GLY A 169 1.87 12.60 10.76
N ASP A 170 1.35 11.67 11.55
CA ASP A 170 0.95 10.36 11.03
C ASP A 170 -0.33 10.49 10.20
N ILE A 171 -1.30 11.29 10.66
CA ILE A 171 -2.51 11.65 9.90
C ILE A 171 -2.13 12.39 8.62
N LEU A 172 -1.21 13.34 8.68
CA LEU A 172 -0.73 14.06 7.51
C LEU A 172 -0.14 13.12 6.48
N SER A 173 0.72 12.22 6.92
CA SER A 173 1.40 11.26 6.05
C SER A 173 0.38 10.32 5.40
N TRP A 174 -0.59 9.80 6.16
CA TRP A 174 -1.70 9.03 5.62
C TRP A 174 -2.55 9.82 4.62
N SER A 175 -2.84 11.09 4.91
CA SER A 175 -3.64 11.94 4.02
C SER A 175 -2.90 12.25 2.71
N LEU A 176 -1.57 12.42 2.77
CA LEU A 176 -0.72 12.65 1.60
C LEU A 176 -0.67 11.40 0.72
N VAL A 177 -0.43 10.25 1.33
CA VAL A 177 -0.48 8.95 0.65
C VAL A 177 -1.84 8.75 -0.03
N SER A 178 -2.93 9.02 0.69
CA SER A 178 -4.28 8.90 0.16
C SER A 178 -4.50 9.84 -1.04
N PHE A 179 -4.01 11.09 -0.95
CA PHE A 179 -4.06 12.04 -2.05
C PHE A 179 -3.29 11.56 -3.28
N ILE A 180 -2.04 11.09 -3.11
CA ILE A 180 -1.21 10.55 -4.20
C ILE A 180 -1.92 9.37 -4.86
N LEU A 181 -2.46 8.43 -4.08
CA LEU A 181 -3.19 7.27 -4.60
C LEU A 181 -4.44 7.68 -5.39
N ILE A 182 -5.16 8.72 -4.95
CA ILE A 182 -6.30 9.28 -5.69
C ILE A 182 -5.84 9.87 -7.03
N VAL A 183 -4.72 10.59 -7.04
CA VAL A 183 -4.16 11.18 -8.27
C VAL A 183 -3.72 10.09 -9.25
N VAL A 184 -3.00 9.08 -8.77
CA VAL A 184 -2.56 7.92 -9.57
C VAL A 184 -3.77 7.21 -10.18
N ALA A 185 -4.79 6.93 -9.36
CA ALA A 185 -6.03 6.31 -9.82
C ALA A 185 -6.76 7.13 -10.90
N ASP A 186 -6.75 8.47 -10.84
CA ASP A 186 -7.34 9.33 -11.88
C ASP A 186 -6.52 9.30 -13.19
N PHE A 187 -5.19 9.25 -13.12
CA PHE A 187 -4.34 9.04 -14.29
C PHE A 187 -4.58 7.68 -14.95
N GLU A 188 -4.77 6.62 -14.15
CA GLU A 188 -5.16 5.31 -14.67
C GLU A 188 -6.51 5.36 -15.39
N GLU A 189 -7.52 6.06 -14.83
CA GLU A 189 -8.82 6.21 -15.51
C GLU A 189 -8.68 6.92 -16.86
N ILE A 190 -7.83 7.95 -16.96
CA ILE A 190 -7.58 8.65 -18.22
C ILE A 190 -6.96 7.69 -19.25
N GLY A 191 -5.95 6.91 -18.84
CA GLY A 191 -5.33 5.89 -19.70
C GLY A 191 -6.33 4.83 -20.17
N LEU A 192 -7.18 4.33 -19.27
CA LEU A 192 -8.22 3.35 -19.57
C LEU A 192 -9.32 3.94 -20.46
N THR A 193 -9.73 5.17 -20.22
CA THR A 193 -10.71 5.88 -21.06
C THR A 193 -10.18 6.06 -22.47
N ASN A 194 -8.90 6.42 -22.62
CA ASN A 194 -8.27 6.55 -23.95
C ASN A 194 -8.14 5.20 -24.67
N LYS A 195 -7.96 4.10 -23.94
CA LYS A 195 -7.78 2.75 -24.51
C LYS A 195 -9.09 2.04 -24.85
N PHE A 196 -10.12 2.20 -24.01
CA PHE A 196 -11.37 1.44 -24.09
C PHE A 196 -12.62 2.30 -24.38
N GLY A 197 -12.49 3.63 -24.36
CA GLY A 197 -13.53 4.56 -24.78
C GLY A 197 -14.87 4.36 -24.06
N VAL A 198 -15.92 4.08 -24.85
CA VAL A 198 -17.31 4.03 -24.40
C VAL A 198 -17.56 2.92 -23.37
N GLU A 199 -16.93 1.75 -23.52
CA GLU A 199 -17.13 0.63 -22.60
C GLU A 199 -16.70 0.98 -21.17
N TYR A 200 -15.58 1.69 -21.05
CA TYR A 200 -15.07 2.14 -19.75
C TYR A 200 -15.93 3.27 -19.17
N ILE A 201 -16.39 4.21 -20.00
CA ILE A 201 -17.30 5.28 -19.58
C ILE A 201 -18.60 4.71 -19.00
N ASP A 202 -19.17 3.68 -19.62
CA ASP A 202 -20.39 3.04 -19.12
C ASP A 202 -20.17 2.26 -17.82
N TYR A 203 -18.98 1.70 -17.62
CA TYR A 203 -18.57 1.15 -16.34
C TYR A 203 -18.42 2.25 -15.27
N CYS A 204 -17.81 3.39 -15.60
CA CYS A 204 -17.66 4.53 -14.70
C CYS A 204 -19.00 5.11 -14.21
N LYS A 205 -20.05 5.02 -15.02
CA LYS A 205 -21.42 5.43 -14.62
C LYS A 205 -22.03 4.51 -13.57
N ARG A 206 -21.67 3.23 -13.55
CA ARG A 206 -22.28 2.20 -12.69
C ARG A 206 -21.51 1.98 -11.40
N THR A 207 -20.20 2.23 -11.41
CA THR A 207 -19.30 1.93 -10.28
C THR A 207 -18.67 3.21 -9.74
N PRO A 208 -18.68 3.48 -8.43
CA PRO A 208 -18.04 4.65 -7.82
C PRO A 208 -16.50 4.57 -7.83
N PHE A 209 -15.82 5.72 -7.78
CA PHE A 209 -14.36 5.82 -7.86
C PHE A 209 -13.62 5.09 -6.72
N LEU A 210 -13.83 5.55 -5.48
CA LEU A 210 -13.22 5.01 -4.24
C LEU A 210 -14.26 4.91 -3.11
N LEU A 211 -14.99 6.01 -2.88
CA LEU A 211 -16.09 6.07 -1.93
C LEU A 211 -17.41 6.34 -2.66
N PRO A 212 -18.53 5.77 -2.19
CA PRO A 212 -19.83 6.08 -2.77
C PRO A 212 -20.16 7.56 -2.55
N ARG A 213 -20.24 8.31 -3.66
CA ARG A 213 -20.95 9.60 -3.74
C ARG A 213 -20.31 10.80 -3.02
N VAL A 214 -19.01 11.03 -3.19
CA VAL A 214 -18.40 12.32 -2.79
C VAL A 214 -18.64 13.36 -3.90
N SER A 215 -19.58 14.28 -3.70
CA SER A 215 -20.03 15.28 -4.70
C SER A 215 -18.98 16.33 -5.06
N ILE A 216 -17.91 16.45 -4.26
CA ILE A 216 -16.86 17.47 -4.40
C ILE A 216 -16.12 17.36 -5.74
N PHE A 217 -15.93 16.15 -6.27
CA PHE A 217 -15.22 15.98 -7.55
C PHE A 217 -16.01 16.51 -8.76
N ASN A 218 -17.34 16.54 -8.67
CA ASN A 218 -18.20 17.01 -9.76
C ASN A 218 -18.19 18.55 -9.90
N PHE A 219 -17.80 19.29 -8.86
CA PHE A 219 -17.81 20.76 -8.89
C PHE A 219 -16.77 21.33 -9.87
N MET A 220 -15.57 20.75 -9.93
CA MET A 220 -14.50 21.24 -10.83
C MET A 220 -14.69 20.84 -12.27
N ASP A 221 -15.42 19.75 -12.55
CA ASP A 221 -15.76 19.35 -13.91
C ASP A 221 -16.66 20.39 -14.62
N LYS A 222 -17.25 21.32 -13.85
CA LYS A 222 -17.97 22.49 -14.38
C LYS A 222 -17.06 23.46 -15.14
N TYR A 223 -15.78 23.54 -14.79
CA TYR A 223 -14.82 24.46 -15.41
C TYR A 223 -13.93 23.72 -16.40
N ARG A 224 -14.00 24.06 -17.70
CA ARG A 224 -13.23 23.41 -18.78
C ARG A 224 -11.71 23.39 -18.56
N ILE A 225 -11.16 24.34 -17.80
CA ILE A 225 -9.73 24.43 -17.49
C ILE A 225 -9.33 23.42 -16.39
N LEU A 226 -10.28 23.03 -15.52
CA LEU A 226 -10.10 22.06 -14.44
C LEU A 226 -10.69 20.67 -14.77
N SER A 227 -11.04 20.43 -16.03
CA SER A 227 -11.52 19.12 -16.49
C SER A 227 -10.47 18.03 -16.25
N LYS A 228 -10.92 16.77 -16.12
CA LYS A 228 -10.03 15.60 -15.97
C LYS A 228 -8.88 15.60 -16.99
N GLY A 229 -7.68 15.25 -16.52
CA GLY A 229 -6.47 15.14 -17.33
C GLY A 229 -5.72 16.44 -17.63
N LYS A 230 -6.17 17.58 -17.08
CA LYS A 230 -5.41 18.84 -17.14
C LYS A 230 -4.47 18.97 -15.92
N PRO A 231 -3.18 19.33 -16.09
CA PRO A 231 -2.24 19.44 -14.99
C PRO A 231 -2.66 20.49 -13.95
N LEU A 232 -3.32 21.57 -14.39
CA LEU A 232 -3.80 22.63 -13.52
C LEU A 232 -4.79 22.14 -12.46
N ARG A 233 -5.61 21.13 -12.77
CA ARG A 233 -6.54 20.51 -11.82
C ARG A 233 -5.80 19.95 -10.61
N TYR A 234 -4.72 19.19 -10.84
CA TYR A 234 -3.95 18.57 -9.77
C TYR A 234 -3.16 19.60 -8.97
N ILE A 235 -2.65 20.66 -9.61
CA ILE A 235 -1.98 21.78 -8.92
C ILE A 235 -2.96 22.49 -7.97
N VAL A 236 -4.16 22.83 -8.46
CA VAL A 236 -5.19 23.48 -7.62
C VAL A 236 -5.57 22.58 -6.44
N TRP A 237 -5.77 21.29 -6.68
CA TRP A 237 -6.03 20.32 -5.61
C TRP A 237 -4.89 20.22 -4.60
N PHE A 238 -3.65 20.18 -5.07
CA PHE A 238 -2.47 20.11 -4.23
C PHE A 238 -2.32 21.36 -3.37
N VAL A 239 -2.56 22.55 -3.95
CA VAL A 239 -2.53 23.82 -3.21
C VAL A 239 -3.66 23.88 -2.18
N LEU A 240 -4.89 23.52 -2.56
CA LEU A 240 -6.03 23.49 -1.62
C LEU A 240 -5.79 22.50 -0.48
N TYR A 241 -5.25 21.32 -0.78
CA TYR A 241 -4.82 20.33 0.20
C TYR A 241 -3.77 20.91 1.16
N TRP A 242 -2.72 21.54 0.63
CA TRP A 242 -1.67 22.17 1.43
C TRP A 242 -2.18 23.31 2.31
N VAL A 243 -3.06 24.18 1.79
CA VAL A 243 -3.67 25.26 2.57
C VAL A 243 -4.52 24.70 3.70
N THR A 244 -5.36 23.71 3.40
CA THR A 244 -6.23 23.06 4.39
C THR A 244 -5.40 22.39 5.49
N ILE A 245 -4.36 21.67 5.11
CA ILE A 245 -3.43 21.05 6.05
C ILE A 245 -2.70 22.09 6.88
N SER A 246 -2.19 23.15 6.27
CA SER A 246 -1.47 24.20 6.99
C SER A 246 -2.39 24.87 8.03
N MET A 247 -3.67 25.09 7.70
CA MET A 247 -4.66 25.58 8.67
C MET A 247 -4.90 24.59 9.81
N ILE A 248 -5.04 23.29 9.53
CA ILE A 248 -5.22 22.26 10.56
C ILE A 248 -3.99 22.21 11.48
N LEU A 249 -2.78 22.20 10.94
CA LEU A 249 -1.55 22.16 11.73
C LEU A 249 -1.37 23.42 12.57
N TYR A 250 -1.67 24.59 12.01
CA TYR A 250 -1.64 25.84 12.75
C TYR A 250 -2.62 25.81 13.94
N SER A 251 -3.80 25.19 13.78
CA SER A 251 -4.73 25.02 14.90
C SER A 251 -4.15 24.17 16.04
N PHE A 252 -3.35 23.14 15.73
CA PHE A 252 -2.65 22.34 16.75
C PHE A 252 -1.57 23.13 17.48
N THR A 253 -0.83 23.99 16.77
CA THR A 253 0.17 24.86 17.42
C THR A 253 -0.44 25.86 18.40
N ILE A 254 -1.62 26.39 18.10
CA ILE A 254 -2.34 27.31 19.00
C ILE A 254 -2.86 26.57 20.24
N VAL A 255 -3.37 25.34 20.06
CA VAL A 255 -3.91 24.54 21.16
C VAL A 255 -2.82 24.23 22.18
N GLU A 256 -1.63 23.77 21.78
CA GLU A 256 -0.53 23.53 22.72
C GLU A 256 -0.08 24.81 23.46
N LEU A 257 -0.10 25.96 22.78
CA LEU A 257 0.20 27.26 23.40
C LEU A 257 -0.82 27.66 24.48
N ALA A 258 -2.09 27.29 24.30
CA ALA A 258 -3.16 27.56 25.25
C ALA A 258 -3.16 26.61 26.46
N TRP A 259 -2.58 25.41 26.34
CA TRP A 259 -2.42 24.46 27.45
C TRP A 259 -1.14 24.68 28.28
N THR A 260 -0.20 25.48 27.77
CA THR A 260 1.09 25.78 28.42
C THR A 260 1.13 27.14 29.14
N LEU A 261 0.09 27.97 28.97
CA LEU A 261 -0.16 29.22 29.71
C LEU A 261 -1.08 28.99 30.91
#